data_AF-A0A3M1PFJ8-F1
#
_entry.id   AF-A0A3M1PFJ8-F1
#
_cell.length_a   1.000
_cell.length_b   1.000
_cell.length_c   1.000
_cell.angle_alpha   90.00
_cell.angle_beta   90.00
_cell.angle_gamma   90.00
#
_symmetry.space_group_name_H-M   'P 1'
#
loop_
_entity.id
_entity.type
_entity.pdbx_description
1 polymer ?
#
loop_
_entity_poly.entity_id
_entity_poly.type
_entity_poly.pdbx_seq_one_letter_code
_entity_poly.pdbx_strand_id
1 'polypeptide(L)'
;MRNLISTAIALALAGSVAAPAIAANWEYQGVAVTGEDVYLDLDSIQPDRRGYFFNYRIGRDLITAYTPCNGEWQVIDRNGGGRFMRPQSPATRNMLNRVCNSAATNWEYLGEAVGGQAVYLDLSSIRLVQPGGYIFDYRLGQELRRATTACDGAWRVADANGNYGAAQRPQSQATRTMLSRICGR
;
A
#
# COMPACT_ATOMS: atom_id res chain seq x y z
N MET A 1 -30.80 75.72 3.05
CA MET A 1 -30.40 74.61 2.17
C MET A 1 -28.97 74.19 2.51
N ARG A 2 -28.80 73.03 3.16
CA ARG A 2 -27.62 72.12 3.15
C ARG A 2 -27.68 71.24 4.39
N ASN A 3 -28.22 70.04 4.25
CA ASN A 3 -28.00 68.94 5.19
C ASN A 3 -27.02 67.97 4.53
N LEU A 4 -25.86 67.79 5.15
CA LEU A 4 -24.84 66.82 4.78
C LEU A 4 -25.22 65.49 5.44
N ILE A 5 -25.47 64.46 4.63
CA ILE A 5 -25.63 63.09 5.12
C ILE A 5 -24.29 62.39 4.92
N SER A 6 -23.54 62.24 6.02
CA SER A 6 -22.35 61.38 6.08
C SER A 6 -22.80 59.92 6.21
N THR A 7 -22.52 59.10 5.20
CA THR A 7 -22.74 57.65 5.27
C THR A 7 -21.40 56.97 5.56
N ALA A 8 -21.28 56.39 6.76
CA ALA A 8 -20.14 55.57 7.13
C ALA A 8 -20.24 54.19 6.46
N ILE A 9 -19.21 53.82 5.68
CA ILE A 9 -19.10 52.50 5.06
C ILE A 9 -18.47 51.56 6.10
N ALA A 10 -19.23 50.60 6.60
CA ALA A 10 -18.72 49.53 7.45
C ALA A 10 -17.94 48.51 6.60
N LEU A 11 -16.63 48.41 6.81
CA LEU A 11 -15.82 47.30 6.28
C LEU A 11 -16.14 46.02 7.05
N ALA A 12 -16.83 45.08 6.41
CA ALA A 12 -16.93 43.71 6.89
C ALA A 12 -15.64 42.94 6.54
N LEU A 13 -14.84 42.62 7.56
CA LEU A 13 -13.73 41.68 7.45
C LEU A 13 -14.31 40.27 7.27
N ALA A 14 -14.33 39.78 6.03
CA ALA A 14 -14.64 38.38 5.74
C ALA A 14 -13.46 37.51 6.22
N GLY A 15 -13.61 36.92 7.40
CA GLY A 15 -12.72 35.87 7.89
C GLY A 15 -12.81 34.66 6.96
N SER A 16 -11.76 34.44 6.16
CA SER A 16 -11.63 33.25 5.33
C SER A 16 -11.29 32.08 6.26
N VAL A 17 -12.26 31.23 6.56
CA VAL A 17 -11.97 29.92 7.16
C VAL A 17 -11.31 29.05 6.09
N ALA A 18 -9.98 29.05 6.05
CA ALA A 18 -9.25 28.07 5.27
C ALA A 18 -9.56 26.70 5.89
N ALA A 19 -10.34 25.88 5.18
CA ALA A 19 -10.45 24.48 5.53
C ALA A 19 -9.03 23.89 5.56
N PRO A 20 -8.69 23.04 6.54
CA PRO A 20 -7.39 22.38 6.54
C PRO A 20 -7.24 21.62 5.22
N ALA A 21 -6.14 21.89 4.50
CA ALA A 21 -5.79 21.07 3.35
C ALA A 21 -5.55 19.65 3.88
N ILE A 22 -6.41 18.70 3.50
CA ILE A 22 -6.13 17.28 3.69
C ILE A 22 -4.90 17.01 2.82
N ALA A 23 -3.74 16.86 3.44
CA ALA A 23 -2.54 16.43 2.74
C ALA A 23 -2.82 15.01 2.25
N ALA A 24 -3.08 14.87 0.96
CA ALA A 24 -3.30 13.56 0.35
C ALA A 24 -2.13 12.64 0.67
N ASN A 25 -2.43 11.43 1.13
CA ASN A 25 -1.44 10.46 1.59
C ASN A 25 -0.77 9.75 0.40
N TRP A 26 0.15 10.46 -0.26
CA TRP A 26 0.88 9.97 -1.42
C TRP A 26 2.09 9.12 -1.02
N GLU A 27 2.12 7.87 -1.47
CA GLU A 27 3.21 6.93 -1.22
C GLU A 27 4.01 6.66 -2.52
N TYR A 28 5.32 6.89 -2.50
CA TYR A 28 6.20 6.60 -3.64
C TYR A 28 6.32 5.10 -3.91
N GLN A 29 6.13 4.70 -5.17
CA GLN A 29 6.12 3.30 -5.59
C GLN A 29 7.36 2.90 -6.41
N GLY A 30 8.11 3.88 -6.92
CA GLY A 30 9.28 3.66 -7.78
C GLY A 30 9.19 4.40 -9.12
N VAL A 31 10.08 4.03 -10.04
CA VAL A 31 10.15 4.58 -11.40
C VAL A 31 9.50 3.63 -12.41
N ALA A 32 8.61 4.14 -13.25
CA ALA A 32 7.96 3.41 -14.34
C ALA A 32 8.93 3.12 -15.50
N VAL A 33 8.50 2.27 -16.45
CA VAL A 33 9.29 2.00 -17.68
C VAL A 33 9.50 3.24 -18.54
N THR A 34 8.66 4.27 -18.38
CA THR A 34 8.78 5.57 -19.06
C THR A 34 9.89 6.45 -18.46
N GLY A 35 10.45 6.06 -17.31
CA GLY A 35 11.39 6.89 -16.54
C GLY A 35 10.72 7.85 -15.56
N GLU A 36 9.39 7.80 -15.43
CA GLU A 36 8.62 8.70 -14.57
C GLU A 36 8.38 8.11 -13.18
N ASP A 37 8.38 8.95 -12.16
CA ASP A 37 8.03 8.56 -10.80
C ASP A 37 6.54 8.21 -10.68
N VAL A 38 6.27 7.15 -9.93
CA VAL A 38 4.92 6.68 -9.61
C VAL A 38 4.61 6.92 -8.14
N TYR A 39 3.47 7.56 -7.86
CA TYR A 39 2.97 7.80 -6.51
C TYR A 39 1.54 7.28 -6.39
N LEU A 40 1.24 6.53 -5.33
CA LEU A 40 -0.10 6.02 -5.02
C LEU A 40 -0.78 6.92 -3.99
N ASP A 41 -2.04 7.30 -4.22
CA ASP A 41 -2.86 7.96 -3.21
C ASP A 41 -3.49 6.90 -2.31
N LEU A 42 -2.97 6.75 -1.08
CA LEU A 42 -3.44 5.72 -0.15
C LEU A 42 -4.89 5.96 0.31
N ASP A 43 -5.33 7.22 0.36
CA ASP A 43 -6.68 7.58 0.80
C ASP A 43 -7.73 7.31 -0.29
N SER A 44 -7.28 7.19 -1.54
CA SER A 44 -8.15 6.89 -2.68
C SER A 44 -8.50 5.41 -2.83
N ILE A 45 -7.89 4.52 -2.04
CA ILE A 45 -8.07 3.08 -2.22
C ILE A 45 -9.43 2.66 -1.66
N GLN A 46 -10.33 2.27 -2.55
CA GLN A 46 -11.70 1.91 -2.23
C GLN A 46 -12.00 0.46 -2.63
N PRO A 47 -12.51 -0.38 -1.71
CA PRO A 47 -12.91 -1.74 -2.05
C PRO A 47 -14.10 -1.75 -3.01
N ASP A 48 -14.06 -2.69 -3.94
CA ASP A 48 -15.17 -3.08 -4.81
C ASP A 48 -15.40 -4.60 -4.68
N ARG A 49 -16.54 -5.11 -5.19
CA ARG A 49 -16.97 -6.51 -5.03
C ARG A 49 -15.90 -7.56 -5.37
N ARG A 50 -14.95 -7.24 -6.25
CA ARG A 50 -13.89 -8.18 -6.69
C ARG A 50 -12.50 -7.57 -6.72
N GLY A 51 -12.28 -6.41 -6.11
CA GLY A 51 -11.02 -5.68 -6.25
C GLY A 51 -11.00 -4.34 -5.56
N TYR A 52 -10.17 -3.43 -6.08
CA TYR A 52 -10.00 -2.09 -5.55
C TYR A 52 -9.97 -1.06 -6.66
N PHE A 53 -10.67 0.05 -6.45
CA PHE A 53 -10.40 1.30 -7.13
C PHE A 53 -9.33 2.07 -6.38
N PHE A 54 -8.50 2.81 -7.11
CA PHE A 54 -7.44 3.64 -6.54
C PHE A 54 -7.01 4.70 -7.54
N ASN A 55 -6.41 5.78 -7.05
CA ASN A 55 -5.77 6.82 -7.82
C ASN A 55 -4.25 6.75 -7.65
N TYR A 56 -3.52 6.97 -8.75
CA TYR A 56 -2.08 7.11 -8.72
C TYR A 56 -1.64 8.23 -9.65
N ARG A 57 -0.42 8.69 -9.46
CA ARG A 57 0.25 9.64 -10.35
C ARG A 57 1.42 8.96 -11.02
N ILE A 58 1.60 9.26 -12.30
CA ILE A 58 2.81 8.99 -13.05
C ILE A 58 3.25 10.30 -13.68
N GLY A 59 4.44 10.78 -13.31
CA GLY A 59 4.88 12.13 -13.67
C GLY A 59 3.87 13.20 -13.20
N ARG A 60 3.18 13.85 -14.13
CA ARG A 60 2.16 14.88 -13.85
C ARG A 60 0.72 14.38 -13.97
N ASP A 61 0.52 13.18 -14.48
CA ASP A 61 -0.80 12.67 -14.78
C ASP A 61 -1.41 12.00 -13.55
N LEU A 62 -2.65 12.36 -13.22
CA LEU A 62 -3.46 11.71 -12.20
C LEU A 62 -4.38 10.70 -12.88
N ILE A 63 -4.30 9.45 -12.46
CA ILE A 63 -4.96 8.34 -13.12
C ILE A 63 -5.77 7.54 -12.11
N THR A 64 -7.05 7.31 -12.42
CA THR A 64 -7.90 6.36 -11.69
C THR A 64 -7.78 4.98 -12.30
N ALA A 65 -7.67 3.96 -11.47
CA ALA A 65 -7.46 2.58 -11.88
C ALA A 65 -8.26 1.59 -11.04
N TYR A 66 -8.35 0.36 -11.55
CA TYR A 66 -8.95 -0.78 -10.89
C TYR A 66 -8.03 -2.00 -10.97
N THR A 67 -7.96 -2.77 -9.89
CA THR A 67 -7.31 -4.09 -9.89
C THR A 67 -8.15 -5.13 -9.15
N PRO A 68 -8.37 -6.31 -9.75
CA PRO A 68 -8.99 -7.45 -9.06
C PRO A 68 -7.97 -8.28 -8.25
N CYS A 69 -6.74 -7.79 -8.08
CA CYS A 69 -5.69 -8.45 -7.29
C CYS A 69 -5.28 -9.85 -7.78
N ASN A 70 -5.40 -10.10 -9.08
CA ASN A 70 -4.87 -11.28 -9.77
C ASN A 70 -3.55 -11.00 -10.51
N GLY A 71 -2.90 -9.86 -10.21
CA GLY A 71 -1.70 -9.38 -10.89
C GLY A 71 -1.96 -8.56 -12.16
N GLU A 72 -3.23 -8.30 -12.49
CA GLU A 72 -3.65 -7.43 -13.60
C GLU A 72 -4.34 -6.16 -13.07
N TRP A 73 -4.36 -5.12 -13.89
CA TRP A 73 -5.01 -3.85 -13.57
C TRP A 73 -5.47 -3.14 -14.84
N GLN A 74 -6.38 -2.19 -14.69
CA GLN A 74 -6.88 -1.38 -15.80
C GLN A 74 -6.97 0.08 -15.38
N VAL A 75 -6.76 0.98 -16.33
CA VAL A 75 -7.06 2.41 -16.16
C VAL A 75 -8.55 2.61 -16.39
N ILE A 76 -9.19 3.42 -15.53
CA ILE A 76 -10.59 3.80 -15.68
C ILE A 76 -10.67 5.06 -16.53
N ASP A 77 -11.37 4.95 -17.64
CA ASP A 77 -11.65 6.06 -18.55
C ASP A 77 -13.13 6.44 -18.50
N ARG A 78 -13.55 7.35 -19.39
CA ARG A 78 -14.94 7.81 -19.47
C ARG A 78 -15.95 6.70 -19.82
N ASN A 79 -15.50 5.55 -20.31
CA ASN A 79 -16.34 4.42 -20.69
C ASN A 79 -16.46 3.36 -19.58
N GLY A 80 -15.88 3.61 -18.40
CA GLY A 80 -15.99 2.75 -17.23
C GLY A 80 -14.89 1.69 -17.09
N GLY A 81 -13.88 1.69 -17.95
CA GLY A 81 -12.72 0.81 -17.83
C GLY A 81 -12.05 0.45 -19.16
N GLY A 82 -10.72 0.48 -19.18
CA GLY A 82 -9.91 0.02 -20.30
C GLY A 82 -9.63 -1.50 -20.29
N ARG A 83 -8.63 -1.92 -21.07
CA ARG A 83 -8.16 -3.32 -21.09
C ARG A 83 -7.34 -3.63 -19.82
N PHE A 84 -7.46 -4.85 -19.29
CA PHE A 84 -6.55 -5.36 -18.27
C PHE A 84 -5.13 -5.54 -18.79
N MET A 85 -4.17 -5.03 -18.03
CA MET A 85 -2.75 -4.99 -18.33
C MET A 85 -1.96 -5.63 -17.19
N ARG A 86 -0.77 -6.15 -17.51
CA ARG A 86 0.19 -6.65 -16.53
C ARG A 86 1.25 -5.59 -16.21
N PRO A 87 1.76 -5.54 -14.98
CA PRO A 87 2.84 -4.63 -14.58
C PRO A 87 4.06 -4.79 -15.48
N GLN A 88 4.51 -3.68 -16.08
CA GLN A 88 5.73 -3.63 -16.90
C GLN A 88 6.94 -3.13 -16.12
N SER A 89 6.75 -2.57 -14.92
CA SER A 89 7.80 -2.06 -14.05
C SER A 89 7.67 -2.58 -12.62
N PRO A 90 8.78 -2.59 -11.84
CA PRO A 90 8.72 -2.75 -10.39
C PRO A 90 7.78 -1.75 -9.73
N ALA A 91 7.75 -0.50 -10.19
CA ALA A 91 6.88 0.54 -9.62
C ALA A 91 5.39 0.19 -9.73
N THR A 92 4.93 -0.20 -10.92
CA THR A 92 3.54 -0.65 -11.11
C THR A 92 3.25 -1.89 -10.26
N ARG A 93 4.20 -2.81 -10.14
CA ARG A 93 4.04 -4.02 -9.33
C ARG A 93 3.88 -3.69 -7.85
N ASN A 94 4.73 -2.82 -7.32
CA ASN A 94 4.69 -2.35 -5.93
C ASN A 94 3.37 -1.63 -5.63
N MET A 95 2.94 -0.75 -6.53
CA MET A 95 1.65 -0.07 -6.45
C MET A 95 0.48 -1.06 -6.35
N LEU A 96 0.40 -2.04 -7.25
CA LEU A 96 -0.68 -3.05 -7.21
C LEU A 96 -0.60 -3.91 -5.95
N ASN A 97 0.60 -4.28 -5.50
CA ASN A 97 0.75 -5.00 -4.25
C ASN A 97 0.21 -4.16 -3.08
N ARG A 98 0.56 -2.86 -3.02
CA ARG A 98 0.12 -1.95 -1.97
C ARG A 98 -1.40 -1.81 -1.94
N VAL A 99 -2.03 -1.61 -3.11
CA VAL A 99 -3.48 -1.53 -3.27
C VAL A 99 -4.16 -2.82 -2.83
N CYS A 100 -3.67 -3.97 -3.30
CA CYS A 100 -4.25 -5.27 -2.97
C CYS A 100 -4.06 -5.71 -1.52
N ASN A 101 -3.24 -4.98 -0.77
CA ASN A 101 -2.98 -5.17 0.64
C ASN A 101 -3.62 -4.08 1.52
N SER A 102 -4.25 -3.05 0.95
CA SER A 102 -4.78 -1.91 1.72
C SER A 102 -6.00 -2.26 2.57
N ALA A 103 -6.84 -3.23 2.15
CA ALA A 103 -8.05 -3.60 2.89
C ALA A 103 -7.82 -4.43 4.13
N ALA A 104 -6.65 -5.01 4.29
CA ALA A 104 -6.30 -5.58 5.57
C ALA A 104 -5.45 -4.54 6.29
N THR A 105 -6.14 -3.82 7.17
CA THR A 105 -5.69 -2.71 8.01
C THR A 105 -4.47 -3.01 8.89
N ASN A 106 -3.87 -4.21 8.75
CA ASN A 106 -2.72 -4.68 9.51
C ASN A 106 -1.56 -5.18 8.63
N TRP A 107 -1.60 -5.04 7.29
CA TRP A 107 -0.45 -5.37 6.45
C TRP A 107 0.61 -4.25 6.48
N GLU A 108 1.81 -4.57 6.97
CA GLU A 108 2.97 -3.68 6.93
C GLU A 108 3.83 -4.01 5.70
N TYR A 109 4.16 -3.00 4.88
CA TYR A 109 5.14 -3.15 3.81
C TYR A 109 6.56 -3.14 4.38
N LEU A 110 7.36 -4.15 4.02
CA LEU A 110 8.69 -4.35 4.61
C LEU A 110 9.84 -4.16 3.62
N GLY A 111 9.54 -3.90 2.35
CA GLY A 111 10.53 -3.79 1.27
C GLY A 111 10.45 -4.95 0.28
N GLU A 112 11.53 -5.16 -0.47
CA GLU A 112 11.59 -6.20 -1.52
C GLU A 112 12.45 -7.41 -1.12
N ALA A 113 12.02 -8.59 -1.56
CA ALA A 113 12.78 -9.83 -1.51
C ALA A 113 13.82 -9.89 -2.64
N VAL A 114 14.74 -10.87 -2.53
CA VAL A 114 15.63 -11.23 -3.65
C VAL A 114 14.75 -11.62 -4.83
N GLY A 115 14.83 -10.86 -5.93
CA GLY A 115 13.94 -11.00 -7.10
C GLY A 115 12.92 -9.87 -7.30
N GLY A 116 12.95 -8.82 -6.47
CA GLY A 116 12.12 -7.61 -6.65
C GLY A 116 10.64 -7.82 -6.32
N GLN A 117 10.32 -8.86 -5.54
CA GLN A 117 8.97 -9.09 -5.06
C GLN A 117 8.77 -8.38 -3.72
N ALA A 118 7.76 -7.53 -3.62
CA ALA A 118 7.41 -6.86 -2.37
C ALA A 118 7.04 -7.85 -1.26
N VAL A 119 7.46 -7.57 -0.03
CA VAL A 119 7.15 -8.36 1.16
C VAL A 119 6.22 -7.56 2.04
N TYR A 120 5.09 -8.15 2.41
CA TYR A 120 4.14 -7.59 3.37
C TYR A 120 3.92 -8.56 4.52
N LEU A 121 3.81 -8.05 5.73
CA LEU A 121 3.53 -8.85 6.93
C LEU A 121 2.14 -8.50 7.47
N ASP A 122 1.31 -9.51 7.73
CA ASP A 122 0.03 -9.29 8.42
C ASP A 122 0.29 -9.25 9.93
N LEU A 123 0.33 -8.04 10.49
CA LEU A 123 0.55 -7.82 11.92
C LEU A 123 -0.53 -8.48 12.78
N SER A 124 -1.74 -8.67 12.27
CA SER A 124 -2.83 -9.33 13.02
C SER A 124 -2.78 -10.85 12.99
N SER A 125 -2.02 -11.42 12.06
CA SER A 125 -1.80 -12.87 11.98
C SER A 125 -0.76 -13.39 12.97
N ILE A 126 0.04 -12.49 13.57
CA ILE A 126 1.14 -12.87 14.45
C ILE A 126 0.59 -13.47 15.74
N ARG A 127 0.90 -14.74 15.97
CA ARG A 127 0.38 -15.51 17.11
C ARG A 127 1.52 -16.27 17.77
N LEU A 128 1.61 -16.19 19.10
CA LEU A 128 2.52 -17.02 19.88
C LEU A 128 1.98 -18.46 19.91
N VAL A 129 2.81 -19.42 19.51
CA VAL A 129 2.44 -20.86 19.51
C VAL A 129 3.21 -21.65 20.56
N GLN A 130 4.38 -21.16 20.97
CA GLN A 130 5.19 -21.69 22.07
C GLN A 130 6.11 -20.55 22.59
N PRO A 131 6.76 -20.68 23.76
CA PRO A 131 7.67 -19.63 24.24
C PRO A 131 8.74 -19.27 23.19
N GLY A 132 8.74 -18.00 22.75
CA GLY A 132 9.64 -17.50 21.69
C GLY A 132 9.33 -17.98 20.27
N GLY A 133 8.27 -18.78 20.08
CA GLY A 133 7.84 -19.30 18.78
C GLY A 133 6.56 -18.66 18.28
N TYR A 134 6.58 -18.12 17.08
CA TYR A 134 5.47 -17.41 16.46
C TYR A 134 5.04 -18.08 15.16
N ILE A 135 3.75 -18.00 14.86
CA ILE A 135 3.17 -18.25 13.53
C ILE A 135 2.64 -16.92 12.99
N PHE A 136 2.75 -16.72 11.69
CA PHE A 136 2.34 -15.48 11.02
C PHE A 136 2.10 -15.74 9.54
N ASP A 137 1.30 -14.87 8.94
CA ASP A 137 1.02 -14.82 7.53
C ASP A 137 1.74 -13.60 6.92
N TYR A 138 2.36 -13.81 5.76
CA TYR A 138 3.07 -12.80 5.01
C TYR A 138 2.72 -12.95 3.52
N ARG A 139 2.89 -11.87 2.74
CA ARG A 139 2.79 -11.91 1.28
C ARG A 139 4.16 -11.71 0.64
N LEU A 140 4.45 -12.52 -0.37
CA LEU A 140 5.57 -12.34 -1.28
C LEU A 140 5.02 -12.01 -2.67
N GLY A 141 5.03 -10.74 -3.02
CA GLY A 141 4.24 -10.21 -4.13
C GLY A 141 2.75 -10.40 -3.87
N GLN A 142 2.10 -11.23 -4.68
CA GLN A 142 0.67 -11.55 -4.59
C GLN A 142 0.40 -12.88 -3.87
N GLU A 143 1.44 -13.63 -3.52
CA GLU A 143 1.27 -14.95 -2.91
C GLU A 143 1.17 -14.82 -1.38
N LEU A 144 0.02 -15.21 -0.83
CA LEU A 144 -0.17 -15.36 0.60
C LEU A 144 0.51 -16.64 1.10
N ARG A 145 1.35 -16.50 2.11
CA ARG A 145 2.11 -17.61 2.70
C ARG A 145 2.02 -17.55 4.21
N ARG A 146 2.04 -18.74 4.82
CA ARG A 146 2.11 -18.92 6.27
C ARG A 146 3.49 -19.37 6.66
N ALA A 147 4.00 -18.87 7.79
CA ALA A 147 5.30 -19.25 8.30
C ALA A 147 5.36 -19.28 9.82
N THR A 148 6.43 -19.89 10.34
CA THR A 148 6.78 -19.88 11.75
C THR A 148 8.24 -19.50 11.97
N THR A 149 8.55 -18.85 13.09
CA THR A 149 9.91 -18.54 13.54
C THR A 149 10.05 -18.80 15.03
N ALA A 150 11.24 -19.22 15.47
CA ALA A 150 11.62 -19.33 16.88
C ALA A 150 12.47 -18.14 17.36
N CYS A 151 12.52 -17.06 16.58
CA CYS A 151 13.31 -15.86 16.86
C CYS A 151 14.82 -16.13 17.05
N ASP A 152 15.31 -17.18 16.41
CA ASP A 152 16.71 -17.63 16.32
C ASP A 152 17.40 -17.15 15.01
N GLY A 153 16.72 -16.27 14.27
CA GLY A 153 17.17 -15.80 12.95
C GLY A 153 16.82 -16.73 11.79
N ALA A 154 16.05 -17.79 12.05
CA ALA A 154 15.51 -18.68 11.03
C ALA A 154 13.97 -18.70 11.04
N TRP A 155 13.38 -19.16 9.95
CA TRP A 155 11.94 -19.29 9.79
C TRP A 155 11.62 -20.45 8.85
N ARG A 156 10.41 -21.01 8.96
CA ARG A 156 9.93 -22.12 8.13
C ARG A 156 8.63 -21.70 7.47
N VAL A 157 8.51 -21.93 6.17
CA VAL A 157 7.30 -21.64 5.39
C VAL A 157 6.46 -22.92 5.31
N ALA A 158 5.14 -22.77 5.50
CA ALA A 158 4.20 -23.87 5.33
C ALA A 158 3.97 -24.16 3.85
N ASP A 159 3.85 -25.45 3.50
CA ASP A 159 3.37 -25.89 2.19
C ASP A 159 1.84 -25.76 2.08
N ALA A 160 1.29 -26.12 0.92
CA ALA A 160 -0.16 -26.07 0.68
C ALA A 160 -0.98 -26.99 1.61
N ASN A 161 -0.35 -27.99 2.23
CA ASN A 161 -0.97 -28.90 3.19
C ASN A 161 -0.80 -28.43 4.64
N GLY A 162 -0.11 -27.30 4.87
CA GLY A 162 0.17 -26.76 6.21
C GLY A 162 1.41 -27.36 6.88
N ASN A 163 2.22 -28.16 6.18
CA ASN A 163 3.46 -28.71 6.74
C ASN A 163 4.60 -27.70 6.62
N TYR A 164 5.37 -27.53 7.70
CA TYR A 164 6.51 -26.62 7.70
C TYR A 164 7.75 -27.28 7.12
N GLY A 165 8.29 -26.66 6.07
CA GLY A 165 9.52 -27.11 5.42
C GLY A 165 10.79 -26.83 6.23
N ALA A 166 11.93 -26.94 5.53
CA ALA A 166 13.24 -26.66 6.11
C ALA A 166 13.36 -25.22 6.63
N ALA A 167 14.18 -25.04 7.67
CA ALA A 167 14.49 -23.71 8.18
C ALA A 167 15.29 -22.92 7.14
N GLN A 168 14.87 -21.68 6.91
CA GLN A 168 15.47 -20.75 5.97
C GLN A 168 16.02 -19.54 6.74
N ARG A 169 17.05 -18.90 6.18
CA ARG A 169 17.57 -17.62 6.69
C ARG A 169 17.05 -16.46 5.83
N PRO A 170 16.88 -15.25 6.40
CA PRO A 170 16.56 -14.05 5.64
C PRO A 170 17.51 -13.84 4.46
N GLN A 171 16.95 -13.72 3.25
CA GLN A 171 17.73 -13.51 2.02
C GLN A 171 17.77 -12.03 1.61
N SER A 172 16.85 -11.20 2.10
CA SER A 172 16.81 -9.76 1.84
C SER A 172 16.64 -8.96 3.13
N GLN A 173 16.90 -7.65 3.05
CA GLN A 173 16.61 -6.72 4.15
C GLN A 173 15.14 -6.78 4.56
N ALA A 174 14.20 -6.90 3.61
CA ALA A 174 12.77 -7.01 3.91
C ALA A 174 12.44 -8.23 4.79
N THR A 175 13.01 -9.41 4.46
CA THR A 175 12.82 -10.61 5.29
C THR A 175 13.49 -10.52 6.65
N ARG A 176 14.57 -9.72 6.79
CA ARG A 176 15.17 -9.44 8.11
C ARG A 176 14.26 -8.55 8.94
N THR A 177 13.78 -7.45 8.37
CA THR A 177 12.82 -6.54 9.01
C THR A 177 11.57 -7.30 9.45
N MET A 178 11.06 -8.21 8.62
CA MET A 178 9.93 -9.07 8.95
C MET A 178 10.14 -9.86 10.24
N LEU A 179 11.25 -10.59 10.35
CA LEU A 179 11.55 -11.36 11.56
C LEU A 179 11.77 -10.44 12.78
N SER A 180 12.41 -9.29 12.58
CA SER A 180 12.59 -8.26 13.62
C SER A 180 11.24 -7.84 14.21
N ARG A 181 10.28 -7.48 13.33
CA ARG A 181 8.93 -7.08 13.70
C ARG A 181 8.20 -8.14 14.51
N ILE A 182 8.23 -9.40 14.05
CA ILE A 182 7.54 -10.52 14.70
C ILE A 182 8.13 -10.80 16.08
N CYS A 183 9.47 -10.76 16.19
CA CYS A 183 10.19 -11.09 17.40
C CYS A 183 10.31 -9.92 18.39
N GLY A 184 9.76 -8.75 18.06
CA GLY A 184 9.86 -7.55 18.90
C GLY A 184 11.30 -7.05 19.07
N ARG A 185 12.15 -7.24 18.06
CA ARG A 185 13.55 -6.83 18.06
C ARG A 185 13.84 -5.78 17.00
#